data_AF-R6PC33-F1
#
_entry.id   AF-R6PC33-F1
#
_cell.length_a   1.000
_cell.length_b   1.000
_cell.length_c   1.000
_cell.angle_alpha   90.00
_cell.angle_beta   90.00
_cell.angle_gamma   90.00
#
_symmetry.space_group_name_H-M   'P 1'
#
loop_
_entity.id
_entity.type
_entity.pdbx_description
1 polymer ?
#
loop_
_entity_poly.entity_id
_entity_poly.type
_entity_poly.pdbx_seq_one_letter_code
_entity_poly.pdbx_strand_id
1 'polypeptide(L)' 'MRKLDLFWMSNDDWIIQRENGTFTIKADAPKEAQESYKHYLEQKKRDIS' A
#
# COMPACT_ATOMS: atom_id res chain seq x y z
N MET A 1 -15.01 12.30 -2.01
CA MET A 1 -13.60 11.86 -1.90
C MET A 1 -13.61 10.37 -1.59
N ARG A 2 -13.03 9.51 -2.45
CA ARG A 2 -12.87 8.09 -2.11
C ARG A 2 -11.81 7.99 -1.02
N LYS A 3 -12.13 7.34 0.09
CA LYS A 3 -11.17 7.10 1.18
C LYS A 3 -10.19 6.04 0.70
N LEU A 4 -8.96 6.45 0.42
CA LEU A 4 -7.89 5.52 0.05
C LEU A 4 -7.57 4.65 1.26
N ASP A 5 -7.39 3.36 1.04
CA ASP A 5 -6.95 2.45 2.09
C ASP A 5 -5.45 2.64 2.30
N LEU A 6 -5.09 3.41 3.34
CA LEU A 6 -3.71 3.78 3.64
C LEU A 6 -3.20 3.10 4.92
N PHE A 7 -3.87 2.05 5.38
CA PHE A 7 -3.47 1.34 6.59
C PHE A 7 -2.06 0.77 6.46
N TRP A 8 -1.69 0.29 5.27
CA TRP A 8 -0.33 -0.12 4.91
C TRP A 8 0.74 0.97 5.11
N MET A 9 0.34 2.25 5.05
CA MET A 9 1.22 3.41 5.23
C MET A 9 1.27 3.89 6.69
N SER A 10 0.52 3.27 7.60
CA SER A 10 0.46 3.68 9.01
C SER A 10 1.74 3.38 9.79
N ASN A 11 2.58 2.49 9.26
CA ASN A 11 3.83 2.11 9.90
C ASN A 11 4.93 2.01 8.85
N ASP A 12 5.94 2.87 9.00
CA ASP A 12 7.09 2.94 8.11
C ASP A 12 7.89 1.63 8.10
N ASP A 13 7.86 0.88 9.20
CA ASP A 13 8.55 -0.41 9.28
C ASP A 13 7.95 -1.45 8.31
N TRP A 14 6.68 -1.33 7.92
CA TRP A 14 6.09 -2.25 6.96
C TRP A 14 6.47 -1.94 5.52
N ILE A 15 7.02 -0.76 5.25
CA ILE A 15 7.19 -0.22 3.91
C ILE A 15 8.67 -0.22 3.55
N ILE A 16 8.96 -0.73 2.37
CA ILE A 16 10.29 -0.69 1.75
C ILE A 16 10.22 0.29 0.60
N GLN A 17 10.89 1.43 0.75
CA GLN A 17 11.12 2.34 -0.36
C GLN A 17 12.21 1.75 -1.26
N ARG A 18 11.89 1.54 -2.53
CA ARG A 18 12.83 1.10 -3.56
C ARG A 18 13.45 2.31 -4.26
N GLU A 19 14.63 2.13 -4.83
CA GLU A 19 15.39 3.19 -5.53
C GLU A 19 14.61 3.83 -6.70
N ASN A 20 13.67 3.10 -7.30
CA ASN A 20 12.78 3.61 -8.36
C ASN A 20 11.62 4.48 -7.83
N GLY A 21 11.61 4.84 -6.54
CA GLY A 21 10.54 5.61 -5.91
C GLY A 21 9.26 4.81 -5.66
N THR A 22 9.27 3.49 -5.87
CA THR A 22 8.13 2.63 -5.54
C THR A 22 8.20 2.15 -4.10
N PHE A 23 7.02 2.02 -3.50
CA PHE A 23 6.86 1.45 -2.16
C PHE A 23 6.47 -0.01 -2.30
N THR A 24 7.08 -0.88 -1.50
CA THR A 24 6.72 -2.30 -1.42
C THR A 24 6.46 -2.64 0.04
N ILE A 25 5.50 -3.51 0.33
CA ILE A 25 5.27 -3.99 1.70
C ILE A 25 6.23 -5.15 2.01
N LYS A 26 6.85 -5.12 3.20
CA LYS A 26 7.65 -6.23 3.71
C LYS A 26 6.79 -7.49 3.79
N ALA A 27 7.37 -8.65 3.46
CA ALA A 27 6.68 -9.94 3.61
C ALA A 27 6.34 -10.27 5.07
N ASP A 28 7.10 -9.71 6.01
CA ASP A 28 6.90 -9.84 7.46
C ASP A 28 5.80 -8.92 8.00
N ALA A 29 5.33 -7.95 7.21
CA ALA A 29 4.25 -7.06 7.62
C ALA A 29 2.96 -7.83 7.89
N PRO A 30 2.12 -7.36 8.82
CA PRO A 30 0.85 -8.01 9.16
C PRO A 30 -0.05 -8.15 7.91
N LYS A 31 -0.84 -9.22 7.86
CA LYS A 31 -1.74 -9.52 6.74
C LYS A 31 -2.66 -8.34 6.41
N GLU A 32 -3.16 -7.65 7.44
CA GLU A 32 -3.98 -6.45 7.27
C GLU A 32 -3.27 -5.34 6.47
N ALA A 33 -1.97 -5.13 6.66
CA ALA A 33 -1.20 -4.16 5.89
C ALA A 33 -1.01 -4.62 4.43
N GLN A 34 -0.81 -5.92 4.21
CA GLN A 34 -0.70 -6.49 2.85
C GLN A 34 -2.03 -6.36 2.09
N GLU A 35 -3.15 -6.67 2.74
CA GLU A 35 -4.49 -6.52 2.17
C GLU A 35 -4.84 -5.05 1.90
N SER A 36 -4.51 -4.15 2.84
CA SER A 36 -4.64 -2.70 2.66
C SER A 36 -3.86 -2.20 1.44
N TYR A 37 -2.60 -2.63 1.26
CA TYR A 37 -1.81 -2.25 0.10
C TYR A 37 -2.40 -2.76 -1.21
N LYS A 38 -2.93 -3.99 -1.23
CA LYS A 38 -3.63 -4.54 -2.39
C LYS A 38 -4.87 -3.68 -2.74
N HIS A 39 -5.69 -3.34 -1.74
CA HIS A 39 -6.86 -2.48 -1.94
C HIS A 39 -6.47 -1.10 -2.48
N TYR A 40 -5.41 -0.49 -1.94
CA TYR A 40 -4.88 0.77 -2.46
C TYR A 40 -4.48 0.69 -3.94
N LEU A 41 -3.80 -0.38 -4.36
CA LEU A 41 -3.43 -0.59 -5.76
C LEU A 41 -4.66 -0.74 -6.66
N GLU A 42 -5.69 -1.47 -6.21
CA GLU A 42 -6.94 -1.60 -6.95
C GLU A 42 -7.71 -0.28 -7.05
N GLN A 43 -7.73 0.52 -5.98
CA GLN A 43 -8.32 1.86 -5.99
C GLN A 43 -7.61 2.78 -6.98
N LYS A 44 -6.27 2.77 -7.00
CA LYS A 44 -5.48 3.54 -7.97
C LYS A 44 -5.74 3.12 -9.42
N LYS A 45 -5.85 1.82 -9.70
CA LYS A 45 -6.18 1.33 -11.05
C LYS A 45 -7.55 1.81 -11.53
N ARG A 46 -8.54 1.83 -10.62
CA ARG A 46 -9.91 2.30 -10.91
C ARG A 46 -10.03 3.80 -11.16
N ASP A 47 -9.08 4.60 -10.69
CA ASP A 47 -9.09 6.05 -10.87
C ASP A 47 -8.50 6.49 -12.23
N ILE A 48 -7.80 5.57 -12.92
CA ILE A 48 -7.16 5.81 -14.23
C ILE A 48 -8.07 5.38 -15.41
N SER A 49 -9.30 4.87 -15.14
CA SER A 49 -10.28 4.48 -16.17
C SER A 49 -11.31 5.56 -16.48
#